data_AF-A0A924NLM5-F1
#
_entry.id   AF-A0A924NLM5-F1
#
_cell.length_a   1.000
_cell.length_b   1.000
_cell.length_c   1.000
_cell.angle_alpha   90.00
_cell.angle_beta   90.00
_cell.angle_gamma   90.00
#
_symmetry.space_group_name_H-M   'P 1'
#
loop_
_entity.id
_entity.type
_entity.pdbx_description
1 polymer ?
#
loop_
_entity_poly.entity_id
_entity_poly.type
_entity_poly.pdbx_seq_one_letter_code
_entity_poly.pdbx_strand_id
1 'polypeptide(L)' 'MLLLLAMERVERPLSRASVGDQLEAFLDNASSEEVEVFVTEGYAPALDRYWTRRRRLGGLLPHRAR' A
#
# COMPACT_ATOMS: atom_id res chain seq x y z
N MET A 1 -27.19 1.99 13.27
CA MET A 1 -26.34 2.99 12.56
C MET A 1 -24.85 2.68 12.57
N LEU A 2 -24.31 1.87 13.50
CA LEU A 2 -22.87 1.51 13.53
C LEU A 2 -22.37 0.76 12.27
N LEU A 3 -23.22 -0.05 11.63
CA LEU A 3 -22.90 -0.76 10.38
C LEU A 3 -22.55 0.19 9.22
N LEU A 4 -23.20 1.36 9.12
CA LEU A 4 -22.94 2.33 8.05
C LEU A 4 -21.57 3.02 8.23
N LEU A 5 -21.16 3.30 9.48
CA LEU A 5 -19.83 3.83 9.78
C LEU A 5 -18.71 2.81 9.54
N ALA A 6 -18.99 1.52 9.76
CA ALA A 6 -18.06 0.45 9.41
C ALA A 6 -17.91 0.30 7.89
N MET A 7 -19.00 0.40 7.14
CA MET A 7 -18.97 0.40 5.66
C MET A 7 -18.14 1.58 5.14
N GLU A 8 -18.25 2.77 5.71
CA GLU A 8 -17.44 3.92 5.30
C GLU A 8 -15.92 3.68 5.46
N ARG A 9 -15.52 2.88 6.46
CA ARG A 9 -14.13 2.50 6.71
C ARG A 9 -13.65 1.32 5.85
N VAL A 10 -14.57 0.51 5.34
CA VAL A 10 -14.30 -0.62 4.42
C VAL A 10 -14.38 -0.19 2.96
N GLU A 11 -15.22 0.78 2.61
CA GLU A 11 -15.35 1.32 1.25
C GLU A 11 -14.17 2.19 0.84
N ARG A 12 -13.60 2.96 1.78
CA ARG A 12 -12.38 3.77 1.53
C ARG A 12 -11.17 2.96 1.04
N PRO A 13 -10.79 1.82 1.64
CA PRO A 13 -9.69 1.00 1.11
C PRO A 13 -10.04 0.27 -0.18
N LEU A 14 -11.33 0.08 -0.50
CA LEU A 14 -11.79 -0.65 -1.70
C LEU A 14 -12.16 0.25 -2.89
N SER A 15 -11.95 1.57 -2.81
CA SER A 15 -12.12 2.42 -3.99
C SER A 15 -11.14 1.96 -5.07
N ARG A 16 -11.64 1.49 -6.22
CA ARG A 16 -10.78 1.06 -7.34
C ARG A 16 -9.74 2.11 -7.76
N ALA A 17 -10.02 3.39 -7.50
CA ALA A 17 -9.06 4.48 -7.68
C ALA A 17 -7.82 4.32 -6.79
N SER A 18 -7.99 3.90 -5.53
CA SER A 18 -6.87 3.68 -4.61
C SER A 18 -5.99 2.51 -5.01
N VAL A 19 -6.54 1.51 -5.71
CA VAL A 19 -5.77 0.37 -6.22
C VAL A 19 -4.87 0.81 -7.37
N GLY A 20 -5.36 1.67 -8.26
CA GLY A 20 -4.57 2.27 -9.34
C GLY A 20 -3.42 3.10 -8.80
N ASP A 21 -3.69 4.02 -7.87
CA ASP A 21 -2.67 4.87 -7.25
C ASP A 21 -1.60 4.04 -6.50
N GLN A 22 -2.02 2.95 -5.84
CA GLN A 22 -1.09 2.04 -5.16
C GLN A 22 -0.23 1.25 -6.13
N LEU A 23 -0.79 0.82 -7.27
CA LEU A 23 -0.04 0.13 -8.31
C LEU A 23 0.96 1.07 -8.97
N GLU A 24 0.57 2.29 -9.30
CA GLU A 24 1.45 3.30 -9.90
C GLU A 24 2.64 3.58 -8.98
N ALA A 25 2.38 3.85 -7.69
CA ALA A 25 3.44 4.06 -6.70
C ALA A 25 4.36 2.84 -6.52
N PHE A 26 3.83 1.62 -6.66
CA PHE A 26 4.59 0.38 -6.65
C PHE A 26 5.48 0.29 -7.89
N LEU A 27 4.92 0.43 -9.10
CA LEU A 27 5.68 0.32 -10.36
C LEU A 27 6.82 1.33 -10.45
N ASP A 28 6.63 2.54 -9.90
CA ASP A 28 7.66 3.58 -9.91
C ASP A 28 8.83 3.30 -8.95
N ASN A 29 8.62 2.54 -7.87
CA ASN A 29 9.57 2.46 -6.74
C ASN A 29 9.86 1.04 -6.24
N ALA A 30 9.31 0.01 -6.86
CA ALA A 30 9.50 -1.38 -6.45
C ALA A 30 10.97 -1.78 -6.57
N SER A 31 11.45 -2.52 -5.57
CA SER A 31 12.74 -3.20 -5.63
C SER A 31 12.64 -4.46 -6.51
N SER A 32 13.79 -4.96 -7.00
CA SER A 32 13.81 -6.21 -7.79
C SER A 32 13.22 -7.40 -7.04
N GLU A 33 13.41 -7.46 -5.71
CA GLU A 33 12.84 -8.50 -4.85
C GLU A 33 11.31 -8.38 -4.75
N GLU A 34 10.77 -7.15 -4.68
CA GLU A 34 9.33 -6.90 -4.67
C GLU A 34 8.68 -7.24 -6.03
N VAL A 35 9.39 -7.00 -7.13
CA VAL A 35 8.96 -7.40 -8.48
C VAL A 35 8.99 -8.92 -8.64
N GLU A 36 9.99 -9.60 -8.09
CA GLU A 36 10.04 -11.07 -8.10
C GLU A 36 8.83 -11.67 -7.40
N VAL A 37 8.50 -11.18 -6.19
CA VAL A 37 7.30 -11.58 -5.45
C VAL A 37 6.02 -11.27 -6.24
N PHE A 38 5.97 -10.14 -6.96
CA PHE A 38 4.83 -9.82 -7.81
C PHE A 38 4.63 -10.87 -8.93
N VAL A 39 5.72 -11.32 -9.55
CA VAL A 39 5.67 -12.30 -10.64
C VAL A 39 5.32 -13.70 -10.13
N THR A 40 5.85 -14.09 -8.96
CA THR A 40 5.72 -15.45 -8.43
C THR A 40 4.47 -15.66 -7.56
N GLU A 41 4.13 -14.67 -6.74
CA GLU A 41 3.06 -14.75 -5.73
C GLU A 41 1.87 -13.81 -6.04
N GLY A 42 2.05 -12.89 -6.99
CA GLY A 42 1.00 -11.98 -7.43
C GLY A 42 0.93 -10.67 -6.65
N TYR A 43 -0.16 -9.93 -6.88
CA TYR A 43 -0.26 -8.52 -6.52
C TYR A 43 -0.32 -8.23 -5.02
N ALA A 44 -1.17 -8.94 -4.28
CA ALA A 44 -1.39 -8.68 -2.86
C ALA A 44 -0.12 -8.87 -1.99
N PRO A 45 0.63 -9.99 -2.10
CA PRO A 45 1.84 -10.17 -1.29
C PRO A 45 2.96 -9.18 -1.65
N ALA A 46 3.10 -8.80 -2.92
CA ALA A 46 4.09 -7.82 -3.35
C ALA A 46 3.84 -6.42 -2.74
N LEU A 47 2.58 -5.98 -2.73
CA LEU A 47 2.20 -4.70 -2.13
C LEU A 47 2.37 -4.66 -0.62
N ASP A 48 2.02 -5.76 0.07
CA ASP A 48 2.21 -5.81 1.53
C ASP A 48 3.68 -5.63 1.90
N ARG A 49 4.58 -6.29 1.16
CA ARG A 49 6.04 -6.16 1.33
C ARG A 49 6.52 -4.73 1.06
N TYR A 50 6.09 -4.16 -0.07
CA TYR A 50 6.41 -2.78 -0.46
C TYR A 50 5.96 -1.76 0.60
N TRP A 51 4.69 -1.80 1.02
CA TRP A 51 4.16 -0.87 2.01
C TRP A 51 4.73 -1.08 3.41
N THR A 52 5.08 -2.32 3.76
CA THR A 52 5.76 -2.61 5.02
C THR A 52 7.17 -2.03 5.03
N ARG A 53 7.94 -2.21 3.94
CA ARG A 53 9.25 -1.58 3.77
C ARG A 53 9.14 -0.07 3.80
N ARG A 54 8.23 0.51 3.02
CA ARG A 54 8.03 1.97 2.93
C ARG A 54 7.61 2.58 4.27
N ARG A 55 6.74 1.91 5.05
CA ARG A 55 6.39 2.34 6.41
C ARG A 55 7.57 2.28 7.37
N ARG A 56 8.40 1.23 7.30
CA ARG A 56 9.62 1.13 8.12
C ARG A 56 10.63 2.23 7.79
N LEU A 57 10.81 2.55 6.51
CA LEU A 57 11.69 3.64 6.06
C LEU A 57 11.11 5.02 6.39
N GLY A 58 9.79 5.20 6.25
CA GLY A 58 9.09 6.43 6.63
C GLY A 58 9.13 6.70 8.13
N GLY A 59 9.15 5.66 8.97
CA GLY A 59 9.33 5.77 10.42
C GLY A 59 10.76 6.14 10.84
N LEU A 60 11.74 5.97 9.95
CA LEU A 60 13.14 6.37 10.17
C LEU A 60 13.41 7.83 9.81
N LEU A 61 12.50 8.50 9.09
CA LEU A 61 12.53 9.94 8.88
C LEU A 61 11.65 10.60 9.96
N PRO A 62 12.23 11.24 10.99
CA PRO A 62 11.43 11.94 11.99
C PRO A 62 10.58 13.00 11.29
N HIS A 63 9.30 12.98 11.65
CA HIS A 63 8.31 14.00 11.37
C HIS A 63 8.94 15.39 11.62
N ARG A 64 9.38 16.05 10.55
CA ARG A 64 9.78 17.45 10.62
C ARG A 64 8.49 18.24 10.76
N ALA A 65 8.06 18.41 12.00
CA ALA A 65 7.00 19.31 12.40
C ALA A 65 7.23 20.66 11.72
N ARG A 66 6.21 21.15 11.03
CA ARG A 66 6.14 22.52 10.56
C ARG A 66 4.86 23.13 11.10
#